data_AF-A0AAP0RX60-F1
#
_entry.id   AF-A0AAP0RX60-F1
#
_cell.length_a   1.000
_cell.length_b   1.000
_cell.length_c   1.000
_cell.angle_alpha   90.00
_cell.angle_beta   90.00
_cell.angle_gamma   90.00
#
_symmetry.space_group_name_H-M   'P 1'
#
loop_
_entity.id
_entity.type
_entity.pdbx_description
1 polymer ?
#
loop_
_entity_poly.entity_id
_entity_poly.type
_entity_poly.pdbx_seq_one_letter_code
_entity_poly.pdbx_strand_id
1 'polypeptide(L)'
;MAPVQPKTESALAAAFISNCGARNFRLQALEALEKANIKIDSYGGCHRNRDGRVDKVQTLKRYKFSFAFENSNEEDYVTEKFFQSLVAGTIPVVVGPPNIQDFAPSPGSVLYIKELKDVDSVAKRMKYLAENSDAYNQSLRWKYEGPSDSFKALVDMAAVHSSCRLCIHLATQIREKEEKNPGFQKRPCKCTRGLETVYHLYVRERGRFEMESIFLRSGNLTLETLESAVLTKFKSLKHVPIWKQERPESIRGGDELKIYRIYPVGMTQRQALYTFRFNGDADLQSHVESNPCTKFEVIFV
;
A
#
# COMPACT_ATOMS: atom_id res chain seq x y z
N MET A 1 -4.74 -9.18 12.39
CA MET A 1 -6.04 -8.51 12.24
C MET A 1 -7.01 -9.25 13.12
N ALA A 2 -7.36 -8.64 14.26
CA ALA A 2 -8.35 -9.22 15.16
C ALA A 2 -9.70 -9.33 14.44
N PRO A 3 -10.53 -10.32 14.79
CA PRO A 3 -11.90 -10.41 14.27
C PRO A 3 -12.68 -9.13 14.60
N VAL A 4 -13.55 -8.71 13.68
CA VAL A 4 -14.41 -7.54 13.89
C VAL A 4 -15.31 -7.80 15.07
N GLN A 5 -15.27 -6.90 16.06
CA GLN A 5 -16.11 -6.98 17.24
C GLN A 5 -17.49 -6.36 16.97
N PRO A 6 -18.55 -6.82 17.65
CA PRO A 6 -19.84 -6.15 17.64
C PRO A 6 -19.70 -4.67 18.03
N LYS A 7 -20.41 -3.81 17.31
CA LYS A 7 -20.41 -2.35 17.57
C LYS A 7 -21.45 -2.05 18.63
N THR A 8 -21.03 -1.51 19.77
CA THR A 8 -21.88 -1.36 20.98
C THR A 8 -22.28 0.08 21.25
N GLU A 9 -21.62 1.06 20.63
CA GLU A 9 -21.90 2.47 20.89
C GLU A 9 -23.11 2.97 20.08
N SER A 10 -23.95 3.79 20.71
CA SER A 10 -25.12 4.38 20.07
C SER A 10 -24.76 5.50 19.09
N ALA A 11 -23.64 6.18 19.31
CA ALA A 11 -23.11 7.16 18.38
C ALA A 11 -22.52 6.43 17.16
N LEU A 12 -22.76 6.98 15.97
CA LEU A 12 -22.34 6.33 14.72
C LEU A 12 -20.81 6.35 14.59
N ALA A 13 -20.18 7.44 15.03
CA ALA A 13 -18.76 7.70 14.81
C ALA A 13 -18.06 8.19 16.07
N ALA A 14 -16.75 7.93 16.13
CA ALA A 14 -15.85 8.52 17.11
C ALA A 14 -14.77 9.38 16.46
N ALA A 15 -14.41 10.48 17.13
CA ALA A 15 -13.38 11.41 16.70
C ALA A 15 -12.32 11.62 17.80
N PHE A 16 -11.04 11.55 17.40
CA PHE A 16 -9.88 11.77 18.28
C PHE A 16 -9.03 12.91 17.71
N ILE A 17 -9.59 14.12 17.68
CA ILE A 17 -8.94 15.31 17.10
C ILE A 17 -8.56 16.26 18.23
N SER A 18 -7.26 16.53 18.38
CA SER A 18 -6.76 17.44 19.43
C SER A 18 -6.09 18.71 18.90
N ASN A 19 -5.73 18.75 17.62
CA ASN A 19 -5.22 19.97 16.99
C ASN A 19 -6.37 20.73 16.32
N CYS A 20 -6.91 21.76 16.95
CA CYS A 20 -8.07 22.47 16.40
C CYS A 20 -7.69 23.52 15.33
N GLY A 21 -6.39 23.80 15.15
CA GLY A 21 -5.86 24.78 14.20
C GLY A 21 -5.27 24.15 12.93
N ALA A 22 -5.76 22.98 12.52
CA ALA A 22 -5.28 22.34 11.29
C ALA A 22 -5.56 23.22 10.06
N ARG A 23 -4.62 23.25 9.11
CA ARG A 23 -4.73 24.04 7.87
C ARG A 23 -5.51 23.28 6.79
N ASN A 24 -6.70 22.79 7.13
CA ASN A 24 -7.66 22.19 6.20
C ASN A 24 -9.09 22.34 6.73
N PHE A 25 -10.07 21.77 6.02
CA PHE A 25 -11.49 21.93 6.34
C PHE A 25 -12.04 20.88 7.33
N ARG A 26 -11.17 20.17 8.07
CA ARG A 26 -11.60 19.00 8.85
C ARG A 26 -12.57 19.30 9.99
N LEU A 27 -12.45 20.46 10.63
CA LEU A 27 -13.38 20.84 11.70
C LEU A 27 -14.71 21.30 11.11
N GLN A 28 -14.69 22.02 9.99
CA GLN A 28 -15.90 22.36 9.26
C GLN A 28 -16.62 21.09 8.76
N ALA A 29 -15.88 20.06 8.33
CA ALA A 29 -16.46 18.76 8.00
C ALA A 29 -17.07 18.06 9.22
N LEU A 30 -16.39 18.10 10.39
CA LEU A 30 -16.91 17.55 11.64
C LEU A 30 -18.25 18.23 12.03
N GLU A 31 -18.27 19.56 12.06
CA GLU A 31 -19.48 20.35 12.36
C GLU A 31 -20.59 20.11 11.33
N ALA A 32 -20.25 19.99 10.04
CA ALA A 32 -21.24 19.71 9.00
C ALA A 32 -21.83 18.30 9.13
N LEU A 33 -21.05 17.30 9.54
CA LEU A 33 -21.55 15.96 9.86
C LEU A 33 -22.48 15.97 11.08
N GLU A 34 -22.14 16.73 12.13
CA GLU A 34 -23.01 16.94 13.29
C GLU A 34 -24.34 17.58 12.86
N LYS A 35 -24.30 18.64 12.04
CA LYS A 35 -25.50 19.31 11.47
C LYS A 35 -26.32 18.38 10.58
N ALA A 36 -25.68 17.45 9.87
CA ALA A 36 -26.33 16.39 9.10
C ALA A 36 -26.91 15.27 9.98
N ASN A 37 -26.99 15.47 11.30
CA ASN A 37 -27.54 14.54 12.28
C ASN A 37 -26.76 13.21 12.36
N ILE A 38 -25.43 13.28 12.24
CA ILE A 38 -24.54 12.17 12.61
C ILE A 38 -24.14 12.37 14.06
N LYS A 39 -24.56 11.44 14.94
CA LYS A 39 -24.15 11.46 16.35
C LYS A 39 -22.68 11.06 16.46
N ILE A 40 -21.84 11.97 16.97
CA ILE A 40 -20.39 11.82 17.05
C ILE A 40 -19.93 11.93 18.51
N ASP A 41 -19.14 10.95 18.95
CA ASP A 41 -18.44 11.00 20.23
C ASP A 41 -17.00 11.51 20.00
N SER A 42 -16.71 12.70 20.50
CA SER A 42 -15.42 13.38 20.38
C SER A 42 -14.62 13.25 21.66
N TYR A 43 -13.54 12.47 21.60
CA TYR A 43 -12.62 12.17 22.71
C TYR A 43 -11.37 13.06 22.72
N GLY A 44 -11.05 13.68 21.57
CA GLY A 44 -9.92 14.58 21.43
C GLY A 44 -10.15 15.97 22.05
N GLY A 45 -9.14 16.84 21.97
CA GLY A 45 -9.21 18.21 22.47
C GLY A 45 -10.24 19.12 21.78
N CYS A 46 -10.65 18.80 20.54
CA CYS A 46 -11.65 19.56 19.79
C CYS A 46 -13.04 18.93 19.96
N HIS A 47 -14.07 19.75 20.15
CA HIS A 47 -15.48 19.39 20.46
C HIS A 47 -15.69 18.62 21.77
N ARG A 48 -14.74 17.76 22.17
CA ARG A 48 -14.56 17.09 23.48
C ARG A 48 -15.85 16.87 24.28
N ASN A 49 -16.77 16.05 23.76
CA ASN A 49 -18.00 15.68 24.45
C ASN A 49 -17.89 14.35 25.23
N ARG A 50 -16.74 13.67 25.16
CA ARG A 50 -16.37 12.48 25.94
C ARG A 50 -15.02 12.68 26.64
N ASP A 51 -14.76 11.90 27.69
CA ASP A 51 -13.44 11.89 28.34
C ASP A 51 -12.41 11.16 27.47
N GLY A 52 -11.32 11.85 27.12
CA GLY A 52 -10.25 11.34 26.28
C GLY A 52 -9.26 10.40 26.98
N ARG A 53 -9.40 10.15 28.29
CA ARG A 53 -8.57 9.20 29.06
C ARG A 53 -8.93 7.74 28.76
N VAL A 54 -8.82 7.35 27.50
CA VAL A 54 -9.19 6.02 27.00
C VAL A 54 -8.12 5.47 26.07
N ASP A 55 -8.04 4.14 25.95
CA ASP A 55 -7.31 3.53 24.85
C ASP A 55 -8.08 3.78 23.54
N LYS A 56 -7.43 4.48 22.60
CA LYS A 56 -8.04 4.90 21.33
C LYS A 56 -8.49 3.70 20.50
N VAL A 57 -7.64 2.69 20.31
CA VAL A 57 -7.96 1.56 19.42
C VAL A 57 -9.05 0.68 20.03
N GLN A 58 -8.98 0.39 21.34
CA GLN A 58 -10.05 -0.36 22.03
C GLN A 58 -11.37 0.40 22.01
N THR A 59 -11.34 1.73 22.09
CA THR A 59 -12.53 2.56 21.97
C THR A 59 -13.12 2.51 20.56
N LEU A 60 -12.29 2.70 19.53
CA LEU A 60 -12.72 2.64 18.14
C LEU A 60 -13.35 1.29 17.74
N LYS A 61 -12.97 0.18 18.39
CA LYS A 61 -13.58 -1.13 18.12
C LYS A 61 -15.10 -1.13 18.34
N ARG A 62 -15.61 -0.28 19.23
CA ARG A 62 -17.04 -0.21 19.59
C ARG A 62 -17.88 0.63 18.62
N TYR A 63 -17.26 1.40 17.73
CA TYR A 63 -17.92 2.30 16.78
C TYR A 63 -17.97 1.71 15.36
N LYS A 64 -19.01 2.09 14.62
CA LYS A 64 -19.15 1.73 13.19
C LYS A 64 -18.17 2.50 12.30
N PHE A 65 -17.99 3.78 12.62
CA PHE A 65 -17.14 4.72 11.87
C PHE A 65 -16.09 5.37 12.77
N SER A 66 -14.94 5.69 12.18
CA SER A 66 -13.86 6.43 12.84
C SER A 66 -13.45 7.59 11.96
N PHE A 67 -13.36 8.79 12.55
CA PHE A 67 -12.92 9.97 11.80
C PHE A 67 -11.41 10.04 11.77
N ALA A 68 -10.84 9.56 10.66
CA ALA A 68 -9.43 9.60 10.35
C ALA A 68 -9.09 10.90 9.61
N PHE A 69 -9.34 12.04 10.27
CA PHE A 69 -9.14 13.37 9.70
C PHE A 69 -7.71 13.85 9.89
N GLU A 70 -6.99 14.03 8.80
CA GLU A 70 -5.62 14.51 8.79
C GLU A 70 -5.52 16.03 8.99
N ASN A 71 -4.32 16.50 9.31
CA ASN A 71 -4.07 17.92 9.57
C ASN A 71 -3.94 18.78 8.29
N SER A 72 -3.74 18.15 7.14
CA SER A 72 -3.60 18.75 5.81
C SER A 72 -4.07 17.75 4.76
N ASN A 73 -4.23 18.21 3.52
CA ASN A 73 -4.74 17.41 2.41
C ASN A 73 -3.63 17.15 1.37
N GLU A 74 -2.45 16.75 1.85
CA GLU A 74 -1.29 16.50 0.99
C GLU A 74 -1.32 15.08 0.41
N GLU A 75 -0.79 14.90 -0.80
CA GLU A 75 -0.62 13.56 -1.38
C GLU A 75 0.21 12.67 -0.45
N ASP A 76 -0.20 11.40 -0.32
CA ASP A 76 0.45 10.38 0.52
C ASP A 76 0.49 10.67 2.03
N TYR A 77 -0.11 11.77 2.51
CA TYR A 77 -0.17 12.08 3.94
C TYR A 77 -1.24 11.24 4.65
N VAL A 78 -0.95 9.96 4.83
CA VAL A 78 -1.77 8.99 5.59
C VAL A 78 -1.04 8.59 6.85
N THR A 79 -1.65 8.84 8.01
CA THR A 79 -1.00 8.60 9.31
C THR A 79 -1.65 7.44 10.08
N GLU A 80 -1.28 7.31 11.36
CA GLU A 80 -1.82 6.28 12.26
C GLU A 80 -3.35 6.34 12.36
N LYS A 81 -3.98 7.49 12.14
CA LYS A 81 -5.44 7.66 12.27
C LYS A 81 -6.19 6.71 11.34
N PHE A 82 -5.74 6.60 10.09
CA PHE A 82 -6.32 5.71 9.11
C PHE A 82 -6.07 4.24 9.47
N PHE A 83 -4.81 3.87 9.71
CA PHE A 83 -4.45 2.48 10.00
C PHE A 83 -5.03 1.97 11.33
N GLN A 84 -5.12 2.81 12.37
CA GLN A 84 -5.77 2.46 13.63
C GLN A 84 -7.27 2.20 13.44
N SER A 85 -7.93 2.94 12.55
CA SER A 85 -9.34 2.69 12.18
C SER A 85 -9.48 1.31 11.52
N LEU A 86 -8.60 1.00 10.57
CA LEU A 86 -8.56 -0.32 9.95
C LEU A 86 -8.30 -1.41 11.00
N VAL A 87 -7.32 -1.26 11.88
CA VAL A 87 -7.01 -2.23 12.96
C VAL A 87 -8.21 -2.46 13.88
N ALA A 88 -8.94 -1.40 14.26
CA ALA A 88 -10.13 -1.47 15.09
C ALA A 88 -11.36 -2.08 14.39
N GLY A 89 -11.27 -2.38 13.08
CA GLY A 89 -12.39 -2.96 12.32
C GLY A 89 -13.56 -1.99 12.21
N THR A 90 -13.27 -0.70 12.06
CA THR A 90 -14.24 0.37 11.80
C THR A 90 -13.99 0.94 10.41
N ILE A 91 -15.02 1.48 9.77
CA ILE A 91 -14.88 2.14 8.47
C ILE A 91 -14.28 3.54 8.71
N PRO A 92 -13.07 3.84 8.21
CA PRO A 92 -12.52 5.19 8.29
C PRO A 92 -13.32 6.15 7.40
N VAL A 93 -13.68 7.30 7.97
CA VAL A 93 -14.13 8.49 7.23
C VAL A 93 -12.97 9.47 7.22
N VAL A 94 -12.53 9.86 6.03
CA VAL A 94 -11.26 10.57 5.83
C VAL A 94 -11.52 11.98 5.30
N VAL A 95 -10.83 12.95 5.90
CA VAL A 95 -10.47 14.24 5.31
C VAL A 95 -8.94 14.23 5.28
N GLY A 96 -8.32 14.37 4.12
CA GLY A 96 -6.87 14.22 4.00
C GLY A 96 -6.42 14.04 2.55
N PRO A 97 -5.57 13.04 2.24
CA PRO A 97 -4.92 12.94 0.94
C PRO A 97 -5.92 12.72 -0.20
N PRO A 98 -5.74 13.38 -1.35
CA PRO A 98 -6.59 13.19 -2.53
C PRO A 98 -6.56 11.77 -3.08
N ASN A 99 -5.50 11.02 -2.77
CA ASN A 99 -5.26 9.66 -3.23
C ASN A 99 -5.51 8.60 -2.14
N ILE A 100 -6.34 8.87 -1.13
CA ILE A 100 -6.61 7.93 -0.03
C ILE A 100 -7.05 6.52 -0.49
N GLN A 101 -7.63 6.40 -1.68
CA GLN A 101 -8.04 5.12 -2.25
C GLN A 101 -6.85 4.18 -2.53
N ASP A 102 -5.63 4.72 -2.76
CA ASP A 102 -4.39 3.94 -2.91
C ASP A 102 -4.06 3.13 -1.63
N PHE A 103 -4.57 3.60 -0.48
CA PHE A 103 -4.32 3.04 0.85
C PHE A 103 -5.48 2.16 1.35
N ALA A 104 -6.59 2.08 0.60
CA ALA A 104 -7.75 1.30 1.02
C ALA A 104 -7.48 -0.21 0.87
N PRO A 105 -7.82 -1.04 1.88
CA PRO A 105 -7.63 -2.49 1.81
C PRO A 105 -8.55 -3.17 0.79
N SER A 106 -9.70 -2.56 0.48
CA SER A 106 -10.62 -3.01 -0.57
C SER A 106 -11.50 -1.85 -1.05
N PRO A 107 -12.08 -1.92 -2.26
CA PRO A 107 -13.10 -0.96 -2.68
C PRO A 107 -14.25 -0.89 -1.68
N GLY A 108 -14.70 0.33 -1.35
CA GLY A 108 -15.80 0.56 -0.41
C GLY A 108 -15.47 0.39 1.08
N SER A 109 -14.19 0.14 1.43
CA SER A 109 -13.74 0.04 2.84
C SER A 109 -13.45 1.40 3.50
N VAL A 110 -13.51 2.50 2.74
CA VAL A 110 -13.20 3.86 3.19
C VAL A 110 -14.26 4.83 2.68
N LEU A 111 -14.65 5.80 3.50
CA LEU A 111 -15.44 6.95 3.07
C LEU A 111 -14.53 8.18 3.00
N TYR A 112 -14.59 8.93 1.90
CA TYR A 112 -13.72 10.08 1.69
C TYR A 112 -14.56 11.35 1.50
N ILE A 113 -14.24 12.38 2.28
CA ILE A 113 -14.77 13.73 2.13
C ILE A 113 -13.65 14.55 1.48
N LYS A 114 -13.75 14.76 0.16
CA LYS A 114 -12.74 15.49 -0.60
C LYS A 114 -12.87 16.99 -0.39
N GLU A 115 -14.10 17.46 -0.24
CA GLU A 115 -14.46 18.86 -0.04
C GLU A 115 -15.77 18.96 0.76
N LEU A 116 -16.09 20.14 1.28
CA LEU A 116 -17.24 20.33 2.18
C LEU A 116 -18.59 19.97 1.54
N LYS A 117 -18.74 20.13 0.22
CA LYS A 117 -19.97 19.76 -0.48
C LYS A 117 -20.22 18.24 -0.49
N ASP A 118 -19.21 17.42 -0.21
CA ASP A 118 -19.36 15.97 -0.16
C ASP A 118 -19.98 15.48 1.15
N VAL A 119 -19.96 16.32 2.21
CA VAL A 119 -20.36 15.92 3.57
C VAL A 119 -21.76 15.32 3.60
N ASP A 120 -22.73 15.93 2.92
CA ASP A 120 -24.11 15.42 2.91
C ASP A 120 -24.21 14.04 2.25
N SER A 121 -23.47 13.82 1.17
CA SER A 121 -23.46 12.51 0.48
C SER A 121 -22.79 11.43 1.34
N VAL A 122 -21.70 11.79 2.03
CA VAL A 122 -21.00 10.90 2.97
C VAL A 122 -21.87 10.62 4.20
N ALA A 123 -22.56 11.61 4.76
CA ALA A 123 -23.48 11.44 5.86
C ALA A 123 -24.64 10.49 5.50
N LYS A 124 -25.23 10.66 4.31
CA LYS A 124 -26.24 9.73 3.78
C LYS A 124 -25.69 8.31 3.66
N ARG A 125 -24.47 8.15 3.14
CA ARG A 125 -23.81 6.84 3.04
C ARG A 125 -23.54 6.22 4.41
N MET A 126 -23.12 7.01 5.40
CA MET A 126 -22.91 6.55 6.77
C MET A 126 -24.20 6.03 7.40
N LYS A 127 -25.32 6.74 7.24
CA LYS A 127 -26.63 6.30 7.75
C LYS A 127 -27.10 5.02 7.06
N TYR A 128 -27.01 4.96 5.74
CA TYR A 128 -27.33 3.75 4.97
C TYR A 128 -26.53 2.52 5.46
N LEU A 129 -25.22 2.67 5.62
CA LEU A 129 -24.36 1.61 6.14
C LEU A 129 -24.65 1.30 7.63
N ALA A 130 -25.10 2.28 8.42
CA ALA A 130 -25.47 2.04 9.81
C ALA A 130 -26.74 1.18 9.92
N GLU A 131 -27.70 1.38 9.03
CA GLU A 131 -29.02 0.72 9.00
C GLU A 131 -29.01 -0.60 8.20
N ASN A 132 -28.06 -0.78 7.28
CA ASN A 132 -27.96 -1.98 6.45
C ASN A 132 -26.73 -2.82 6.84
N SER A 133 -26.97 -3.92 7.56
CA SER A 133 -25.92 -4.83 8.04
C SER A 133 -25.10 -5.45 6.91
N ASP A 134 -25.74 -5.82 5.80
CA ASP A 134 -25.07 -6.50 4.69
C ASP A 134 -24.11 -5.56 3.98
N ALA A 135 -24.55 -4.34 3.70
CA ALA A 135 -23.71 -3.31 3.11
C ALA A 135 -22.54 -2.92 4.03
N TYR A 136 -22.78 -2.83 5.35
CA TYR A 136 -21.71 -2.58 6.33
C TYR A 136 -20.68 -3.72 6.37
N ASN A 137 -21.16 -4.96 6.42
CA ASN A 137 -20.32 -6.15 6.45
C ASN A 137 -19.51 -6.27 5.16
N GLN A 138 -20.10 -5.91 4.01
CA GLN A 138 -19.39 -5.88 2.73
C GLN A 138 -18.22 -4.89 2.74
N SER A 139 -18.34 -3.72 3.39
CA SER A 139 -17.24 -2.77 3.56
C SER A 139 -16.09 -3.28 4.44
N LEU A 140 -16.34 -4.27 5.30
CA LEU A 140 -15.35 -4.89 6.18
C LEU A 140 -14.96 -6.32 5.77
N ARG A 141 -15.47 -6.81 4.64
CA ARG A 141 -15.30 -8.20 4.18
C ARG A 141 -13.82 -8.60 4.02
N TRP A 142 -12.97 -7.64 3.64
CA TRP A 142 -11.51 -7.79 3.56
C TRP A 142 -10.85 -8.21 4.89
N LYS A 143 -11.52 -8.05 6.03
CA LYS A 143 -11.06 -8.58 7.33
C LYS A 143 -11.09 -10.10 7.43
N TYR A 144 -11.96 -10.73 6.64
CA TYR A 144 -12.17 -12.16 6.63
C TYR A 144 -11.54 -12.82 5.40
N GLU A 145 -11.71 -12.22 4.23
CA GLU A 145 -11.16 -12.74 2.97
C GLU A 145 -9.72 -12.33 2.70
N GLY A 146 -9.22 -11.36 3.47
CA GLY A 146 -7.92 -10.72 3.26
C GLY A 146 -8.02 -9.44 2.42
N PRO A 147 -7.05 -8.52 2.59
CA PRO A 147 -7.01 -7.29 1.81
C PRO A 147 -6.50 -7.54 0.39
N SER A 148 -6.64 -6.52 -0.47
CA SER A 148 -6.07 -6.53 -1.82
C SER A 148 -4.55 -6.71 -1.79
N ASP A 149 -3.99 -7.24 -2.87
CA ASP A 149 -2.54 -7.37 -3.03
C ASP A 149 -1.84 -6.00 -3.03
N SER A 150 -2.50 -4.94 -3.53
CA SER A 150 -1.97 -3.58 -3.45
C SER A 150 -1.80 -3.12 -2.01
N PHE A 151 -2.75 -3.45 -1.14
CA PHE A 151 -2.67 -3.11 0.28
C PHE A 151 -1.63 -3.96 1.00
N LYS A 152 -1.50 -5.25 0.68
CA LYS A 152 -0.40 -6.10 1.20
C LYS A 152 0.95 -5.49 0.85
N ALA A 153 1.18 -5.20 -0.43
CA ALA A 153 2.41 -4.57 -0.92
C ALA A 153 2.71 -3.22 -0.23
N LEU A 154 1.68 -2.43 0.08
CA LEU A 154 1.79 -1.18 0.83
C LEU A 154 2.26 -1.44 2.28
N VAL A 155 1.61 -2.34 3.02
CA VAL A 155 1.96 -2.59 4.43
C VAL A 155 3.33 -3.25 4.57
N ASP A 156 3.71 -4.08 3.60
CA ASP A 156 5.02 -4.75 3.56
C ASP A 156 6.18 -3.77 3.38
N MET A 157 5.92 -2.54 2.92
CA MET A 157 6.96 -1.51 2.86
C MET A 157 7.56 -1.18 4.22
N ALA A 158 6.81 -1.41 5.29
CA ALA A 158 7.27 -1.21 6.65
C ALA A 158 8.17 -2.36 7.14
N ALA A 159 8.20 -3.51 6.45
CA ALA A 159 9.03 -4.66 6.81
C ALA A 159 10.53 -4.36 6.69
N VAL A 160 10.92 -3.35 5.90
CA VAL A 160 12.29 -2.85 5.84
C VAL A 160 12.35 -1.45 6.40
N HIS A 161 13.11 -1.30 7.49
CA HIS A 161 13.31 0.00 8.14
C HIS A 161 13.82 1.07 7.15
N SER A 162 13.43 2.33 7.36
CA SER A 162 13.80 3.46 6.48
C SER A 162 15.31 3.60 6.30
N SER A 163 16.10 3.38 7.36
CA SER A 163 17.56 3.39 7.28
C SER A 163 18.10 2.31 6.34
N CYS A 164 17.61 1.07 6.42
CA CYS A 164 18.03 -0.01 5.53
C CYS A 164 17.66 0.29 4.07
N ARG A 165 16.48 0.87 3.82
CA ARG A 165 16.06 1.30 2.47
C ARG A 165 17.01 2.37 1.92
N LEU A 166 17.44 3.33 2.75
CA LEU A 166 18.43 4.33 2.38
C LEU A 166 19.80 3.69 2.06
N CYS A 167 20.26 2.75 2.90
CA CYS A 167 21.51 2.02 2.65
C CYS A 167 21.46 1.25 1.32
N ILE A 168 20.37 0.55 1.03
CA ILE A 168 20.18 -0.18 -0.24
C ILE A 168 20.22 0.79 -1.42
N HIS A 169 19.56 1.95 -1.30
CA HIS A 169 19.58 2.98 -2.34
C HIS A 169 21.00 3.50 -2.61
N LEU A 170 21.71 3.90 -1.55
CA LEU A 170 23.09 4.41 -1.65
C LEU A 170 24.04 3.34 -2.22
N ALA A 171 23.98 2.11 -1.71
CA ALA A 171 24.81 1.01 -2.19
C ALA A 171 24.50 0.68 -3.66
N THR A 172 23.23 0.78 -4.08
CA THR A 172 22.84 0.59 -5.49
C THR A 172 23.46 1.67 -6.38
N GLN A 173 23.40 2.94 -5.96
CA GLN A 173 24.03 4.05 -6.69
C GLN A 173 25.55 3.94 -6.76
N ILE A 174 26.21 3.48 -5.69
CA ILE A 174 27.66 3.25 -5.67
C ILE A 174 28.02 2.14 -6.67
N ARG A 175 27.33 0.99 -6.62
CA ARG A 175 27.57 -0.13 -7.54
C ARG A 175 27.36 0.27 -9.00
N GLU A 176 26.34 1.08 -9.31
CA GLU A 176 26.13 1.62 -10.66
C GLU A 176 27.27 2.54 -11.14
N LYS A 177 27.88 3.32 -10.23
CA LYS A 177 29.06 4.14 -10.56
C LYS A 177 30.29 3.26 -10.82
N GLU A 178 30.49 2.23 -10.01
CA GLU A 178 31.58 1.26 -10.19
C GLU A 178 31.46 0.52 -11.51
N GLU A 179 30.27 0.02 -11.86
CA GLU A 179 30.01 -0.68 -13.12
C GLU A 179 30.22 0.20 -14.37
N LYS A 180 30.10 1.53 -14.23
CA LYS A 180 30.38 2.48 -15.31
C LYS A 180 31.88 2.75 -15.49
N ASN A 181 32.72 2.41 -14.51
CA ASN A 181 34.16 2.59 -14.59
C ASN A 181 34.77 1.70 -15.70
N PRO A 182 35.64 2.22 -16.59
CA PRO A 182 36.30 1.43 -17.62
C PRO A 182 37.10 0.24 -17.08
N GLY A 183 37.63 0.33 -15.87
CA GLY A 183 38.35 -0.77 -15.21
C GLY A 183 37.45 -1.88 -14.66
N PHE A 184 36.12 -1.69 -14.66
CA PHE A 184 35.19 -2.71 -14.20
C PHE A 184 35.03 -3.80 -15.26
N GLN A 185 35.33 -5.05 -14.88
CA GLN A 185 35.19 -6.19 -15.80
C GLN A 185 33.71 -6.49 -16.05
N LYS A 186 33.19 -6.00 -17.17
CA LYS A 186 31.79 -6.21 -17.57
C LYS A 186 31.60 -7.63 -18.10
N ARG A 187 30.60 -8.33 -17.57
CA ARG A 187 30.10 -9.56 -18.19
C ARG A 187 29.17 -9.21 -19.35
N PRO A 188 29.14 -9.99 -20.45
CA PRO A 188 28.19 -9.75 -21.52
C PRO A 188 26.75 -9.87 -21.02
N CYS A 189 25.95 -8.82 -21.19
CA CYS A 189 24.55 -8.82 -20.76
C CYS A 189 23.57 -9.27 -21.85
N LYS A 190 24.10 -9.66 -23.01
CA LYS A 190 23.38 -10.40 -24.03
C LYS A 190 24.34 -11.28 -24.81
N CYS A 191 23.83 -12.39 -25.32
CA CYS A 191 24.56 -13.31 -26.19
C CYS A 191 23.69 -13.62 -27.41
N THR A 192 24.21 -13.37 -28.61
CA THR A 192 23.48 -13.61 -29.87
C THR A 192 24.08 -14.81 -30.59
N ARG A 193 23.25 -15.79 -30.94
CA ARG A 193 23.63 -16.96 -31.75
C ARG A 193 22.61 -17.14 -32.87
N GLY A 194 23.02 -16.84 -34.10
CA GLY A 194 22.11 -16.82 -35.25
C GLY A 194 21.07 -15.72 -35.10
N LEU A 195 19.78 -16.08 -35.20
CA LEU A 195 18.65 -15.15 -35.05
C LEU A 195 18.18 -14.97 -33.59
N GLU A 196 18.73 -15.74 -32.65
CA GLU A 196 18.31 -15.71 -31.26
C GLU A 196 19.28 -14.91 -30.41
N THR A 197 18.75 -14.02 -29.58
CA THR A 197 19.51 -13.29 -28.56
C THR A 197 19.01 -13.69 -27.17
N VAL A 198 19.91 -14.07 -26.28
CA VAL A 198 19.62 -14.30 -24.87
C VAL A 198 20.05 -13.05 -24.10
N TYR A 199 19.11 -12.43 -23.39
CA TYR A 199 19.33 -11.30 -22.49
C TYR A 199 19.59 -11.80 -21.08
N HIS A 200 20.60 -11.23 -20.43
CA HIS A 200 20.90 -11.44 -19.01
C HIS A 200 20.34 -10.27 -18.20
N LEU A 201 19.38 -10.59 -17.34
CA LEU A 201 18.67 -9.62 -16.51
C LEU A 201 18.97 -9.89 -15.04
N TYR A 202 18.93 -8.83 -14.23
CA TYR A 202 19.12 -8.90 -12.79
C TYR A 202 17.81 -8.59 -12.09
N VAL A 203 17.43 -9.40 -11.12
CA VAL A 203 16.17 -9.27 -10.38
C VAL A 203 16.43 -9.38 -8.90
N ARG A 204 15.78 -8.54 -8.09
CA ARG A 204 15.81 -8.67 -6.62
C ARG A 204 14.43 -8.45 -6.02
N GLU A 205 14.18 -9.05 -4.87
CA GLU A 205 13.07 -8.61 -4.03
C GLU A 205 13.33 -7.18 -3.55
N ARG A 206 12.32 -6.32 -3.63
CA ARG A 206 12.39 -4.96 -3.08
C ARG A 206 12.74 -5.02 -1.59
N GLY A 207 13.75 -4.25 -1.19
CA GLY A 207 14.24 -4.25 0.19
C GLY A 207 15.38 -5.23 0.46
N ARG A 208 15.84 -5.97 -0.57
CA ARG A 208 17.14 -6.66 -0.57
C ARG A 208 18.14 -5.90 -1.42
N PHE A 209 19.43 -6.05 -1.13
CA PHE A 209 20.49 -5.45 -1.94
C PHE A 209 20.94 -6.38 -3.07
N GLU A 210 21.10 -7.67 -2.77
CA GLU A 210 21.62 -8.66 -3.70
C GLU A 210 20.66 -8.96 -4.84
N MET A 211 21.25 -9.21 -6.01
CA MET A 211 20.57 -9.41 -7.27
C MET A 211 20.76 -10.84 -7.76
N GLU A 212 19.70 -11.41 -8.28
CA GLU A 212 19.67 -12.72 -8.89
C GLU A 212 19.69 -12.62 -10.41
N SER A 213 20.43 -13.52 -11.05
CA SER A 213 20.49 -13.59 -12.52
C SER A 213 19.34 -14.42 -13.08
N ILE A 214 18.68 -13.88 -14.11
CA ILE A 214 17.75 -14.61 -14.98
C ILE A 214 18.10 -14.37 -16.44
N PHE A 215 17.67 -15.28 -17.31
CA PHE A 215 17.98 -15.25 -18.74
C PHE A 215 16.71 -15.39 -19.55
N LEU A 216 16.45 -14.45 -20.46
CA LEU A 216 15.29 -14.46 -21.36
C LEU A 216 15.73 -14.44 -22.82
N ARG A 217 15.02 -15.17 -23.67
CA ARG A 217 15.29 -15.25 -25.12
C ARG A 217 14.49 -14.17 -25.85
N SER A 218 15.07 -13.58 -26.90
CA SER A 218 14.45 -12.51 -27.70
C SER A 218 13.11 -12.91 -28.31
N GLY A 219 12.96 -14.17 -28.74
CA GLY A 219 11.70 -14.69 -29.28
C GLY A 219 10.61 -14.92 -28.23
N ASN A 220 10.91 -14.76 -26.93
CA ASN A 220 9.98 -14.99 -25.85
C ASN A 220 10.16 -13.95 -24.73
N LEU A 221 10.37 -12.69 -25.11
CA LEU A 221 10.56 -11.58 -24.19
C LEU A 221 9.19 -10.92 -23.91
N THR A 222 8.43 -11.54 -23.01
CA THR A 222 7.05 -11.14 -22.65
C THR A 222 6.93 -10.91 -21.15
N LEU A 223 5.86 -10.24 -20.71
CA LEU A 223 5.61 -10.02 -19.28
C LEU A 223 5.38 -11.35 -18.54
N GLU A 224 4.66 -12.29 -19.16
CA GLU A 224 4.39 -13.61 -18.59
C GLU A 224 5.69 -14.42 -18.39
N THR A 225 6.57 -14.39 -19.38
CA THR A 225 7.85 -15.12 -19.32
C THR A 225 8.83 -14.50 -18.34
N LEU A 226 8.84 -13.17 -18.21
CA LEU A 226 9.57 -12.48 -17.15
C LEU A 226 9.06 -12.90 -15.78
N GLU A 227 7.73 -12.89 -15.56
CA GLU A 227 7.12 -13.30 -14.30
C GLU A 227 7.45 -14.76 -13.96
N SER A 228 7.28 -15.66 -14.92
CA SER A 228 7.59 -17.08 -14.77
C SER A 228 9.08 -17.34 -14.48
N ALA A 229 9.99 -16.62 -15.15
CA ALA A 229 11.42 -16.73 -14.91
C ALA A 229 11.81 -16.24 -13.50
N VAL A 230 11.22 -15.13 -13.04
CA VAL A 230 11.41 -14.64 -11.67
C VAL A 230 10.89 -15.66 -10.66
N LEU A 231 9.65 -16.14 -10.81
CA LEU A 231 9.08 -17.14 -9.90
C LEU A 231 9.93 -18.41 -9.86
N THR A 232 10.34 -18.94 -11.01
CA THR A 232 11.17 -20.13 -11.11
C THR A 232 12.51 -19.93 -10.39
N LYS A 233 13.17 -18.80 -10.64
CA LYS A 233 14.44 -18.45 -9.99
C LYS A 233 14.30 -18.37 -8.47
N PHE A 234 13.35 -17.59 -7.97
CA PHE A 234 13.17 -17.41 -6.51
C PHE A 234 12.69 -18.70 -5.81
N LYS A 235 11.86 -19.52 -6.48
CA LYS A 235 11.47 -20.86 -5.96
C LYS A 235 12.68 -21.79 -5.85
N SER A 236 13.55 -21.83 -6.87
CA SER A 236 14.77 -22.67 -6.84
C SER A 236 15.72 -22.31 -5.70
N LEU A 237 15.74 -21.03 -5.29
CA LEU A 237 16.53 -20.54 -4.16
C LEU A 237 15.87 -20.79 -2.80
N LYS A 238 14.66 -21.39 -2.77
CA LYS A 238 13.81 -21.50 -1.57
C LYS A 238 13.63 -20.14 -0.89
N HIS A 239 13.41 -19.11 -1.71
CA HIS A 239 13.36 -17.72 -1.23
C HIS A 239 12.24 -17.51 -0.23
N VAL A 240 12.56 -16.78 0.84
CA VAL A 240 11.60 -16.32 1.84
C VAL A 240 11.41 -14.81 1.69
N PRO A 241 10.21 -14.34 1.31
CA PRO A 241 9.94 -12.91 1.20
C PRO A 241 10.20 -12.18 2.52
N ILE A 242 10.68 -10.95 2.43
CA ILE A 242 11.01 -10.11 3.60
C ILE A 242 9.80 -9.96 4.52
N TRP A 243 8.62 -9.81 3.93
CA TRP A 243 7.38 -9.62 4.69
C TRP A 243 6.93 -10.85 5.47
N LYS A 244 7.48 -12.06 5.22
CA LYS A 244 6.96 -13.30 5.81
C LYS A 244 7.04 -13.31 7.34
N GLN A 245 8.15 -12.82 7.89
CA GLN A 245 8.35 -12.75 9.34
C GLN A 245 7.57 -11.59 9.96
N GLU A 246 7.44 -10.48 9.24
CA GLU A 246 6.83 -9.24 9.73
C GLU A 246 5.30 -9.24 9.62
N ARG A 247 4.72 -9.94 8.64
CA ARG A 247 3.26 -9.97 8.47
C ARG A 247 2.62 -10.70 9.65
N PRO A 248 1.59 -10.08 10.26
CA PRO A 248 0.72 -10.78 11.20
C PRO A 248 0.09 -12.01 10.54
N GLU A 249 -0.03 -13.10 11.30
CA GLU A 249 -0.56 -14.39 10.83
C GLU A 249 -1.86 -14.25 10.03
N SER A 250 -2.77 -13.38 10.49
CA SER A 250 -4.05 -13.08 9.83
C SER A 250 -3.97 -12.57 8.37
N ILE A 251 -2.82 -12.05 7.94
CA ILE A 251 -2.61 -11.53 6.58
C ILE A 251 -1.37 -12.11 5.91
N ARG A 252 -0.68 -13.06 6.56
CA ARG A 252 0.58 -13.61 6.08
C ARG A 252 0.40 -14.33 4.74
N GLY A 253 -0.77 -14.94 4.53
CA GLY A 253 -1.05 -15.76 3.35
C GLY A 253 -0.40 -17.15 3.46
N GLY A 254 -0.40 -17.91 2.36
CA GLY A 254 0.29 -19.19 2.26
C GLY A 254 1.79 -19.05 1.94
N ASP A 255 2.45 -20.17 1.68
CA ASP A 255 3.88 -20.22 1.33
C ASP A 255 4.16 -19.97 -0.17
N GLU A 256 3.12 -19.71 -0.96
CA GLU A 256 3.25 -19.47 -2.38
C GLU A 256 3.85 -18.09 -2.67
N LEU A 257 4.91 -18.06 -3.48
CA LEU A 257 5.44 -16.81 -4.02
C LEU A 257 4.49 -16.31 -5.12
N LYS A 258 3.80 -15.22 -4.83
CA LYS A 258 3.00 -14.47 -5.80
C LYS A 258 3.64 -13.12 -6.08
N ILE A 259 3.74 -12.75 -7.35
CA ILE A 259 4.29 -11.45 -7.77
C ILE A 259 3.15 -10.44 -7.84
N TYR A 260 3.30 -9.32 -7.16
CA TYR A 260 2.43 -8.16 -7.32
C TYR A 260 2.91 -7.24 -8.43
N ARG A 261 4.23 -6.99 -8.49
CA ARG A 261 4.82 -6.16 -9.54
C ARG A 261 6.29 -6.44 -9.78
N ILE A 262 6.71 -6.27 -11.03
CA ILE A 262 8.10 -6.19 -11.48
C ILE A 262 8.31 -4.82 -12.13
N TYR A 263 9.36 -4.10 -11.74
CA TYR A 263 9.63 -2.76 -12.26
C TYR A 263 11.13 -2.45 -12.25
N PRO A 264 11.61 -1.54 -13.13
CA PRO A 264 13.01 -1.11 -13.14
C PRO A 264 13.50 -0.57 -11.79
N VAL A 265 14.74 -0.90 -11.44
CA VAL A 265 15.39 -0.34 -10.24
C VAL A 265 15.44 1.19 -10.32
N GLY A 266 15.29 1.86 -9.17
CA GLY A 266 15.42 3.31 -9.05
C GLY A 266 14.10 4.06 -8.94
N MET A 267 12.97 3.37 -9.01
CA MET A 267 11.65 3.97 -8.81
C MET A 267 11.39 4.37 -7.35
N THR A 268 10.62 5.44 -7.16
CA THR A 268 10.08 5.78 -5.86
C THR A 268 9.03 4.76 -5.42
N GLN A 269 8.68 4.78 -4.13
CA GLN A 269 7.68 3.86 -3.57
C GLN A 269 6.32 4.01 -4.26
N ARG A 270 5.92 5.26 -4.50
CA ARG A 270 4.68 5.61 -5.20
C ARG A 270 4.69 5.11 -6.65
N GLN A 271 5.81 5.29 -7.34
CA GLN A 271 5.96 4.80 -8.71
C GLN A 271 5.84 3.28 -8.77
N ALA A 272 6.59 2.59 -7.92
CA ALA A 272 6.59 1.14 -7.84
C ALA A 272 5.22 0.56 -7.46
N LEU A 273 4.48 1.19 -6.55
CA LEU A 273 3.19 0.65 -6.09
C LEU A 273 2.00 1.04 -6.95
N TYR A 274 1.97 2.25 -7.51
CA TYR A 274 0.73 2.82 -8.03
C TYR A 274 0.83 3.28 -9.48
N THR A 275 1.94 3.90 -9.90
CA THR A 275 1.97 4.57 -11.21
C THR A 275 2.63 3.76 -12.31
N PHE A 276 3.70 3.01 -12.02
CA PHE A 276 4.44 2.28 -13.05
C PHE A 276 3.80 0.93 -13.36
N ARG A 277 3.60 0.66 -14.66
CA ARG A 277 3.34 -0.65 -15.24
C ARG A 277 3.89 -0.65 -16.67
N PHE A 278 4.38 -1.79 -17.13
CA PHE A 278 4.66 -1.97 -18.55
C PHE A 278 3.34 -1.98 -19.33
N ASN A 279 3.28 -1.24 -20.43
CA ASN A 279 2.11 -1.17 -21.30
C ASN A 279 2.08 -2.33 -22.33
N GLY A 280 2.34 -3.55 -21.85
CA GLY A 280 2.42 -4.77 -22.66
C GLY A 280 3.85 -5.21 -23.01
N ASP A 281 3.94 -6.29 -23.77
CA ASP A 281 5.22 -6.96 -24.07
C ASP A 281 6.18 -6.08 -24.87
N ALA A 282 5.67 -5.26 -25.80
CA ALA A 282 6.49 -4.37 -26.62
C ALA A 282 7.23 -3.30 -25.78
N ASP A 283 6.62 -2.83 -24.69
CA ASP A 283 7.23 -1.86 -23.77
C ASP A 283 8.36 -2.53 -22.97
N LEU A 284 8.14 -3.76 -22.48
CA LEU A 284 9.19 -4.56 -21.86
C LEU A 284 10.36 -4.82 -22.82
N GLN A 285 10.06 -5.23 -24.06
CA GLN A 285 11.07 -5.51 -25.09
C GLN A 285 11.93 -4.28 -25.34
N SER A 286 11.29 -3.14 -25.62
CA SER A 286 11.95 -1.86 -25.85
C SER A 286 12.84 -1.47 -24.67
N HIS A 287 12.36 -1.67 -23.43
CA HIS A 287 13.12 -1.38 -22.23
C HIS A 287 14.37 -2.27 -22.10
N VAL A 288 14.24 -3.59 -22.27
CA VAL A 288 15.36 -4.53 -22.14
C VAL A 288 16.40 -4.31 -23.25
N GLU A 289 15.97 -4.03 -24.47
CA GLU A 289 16.86 -3.78 -25.61
C GLU A 289 17.65 -2.48 -25.46
N SER A 290 17.01 -1.44 -24.93
CA SER A 290 17.62 -0.12 -24.74
C SER A 290 18.51 -0.03 -23.50
N ASN A 291 18.35 -0.95 -22.54
CA ASN A 291 19.06 -0.91 -21.25
C ASN A 291 19.89 -2.19 -21.05
N PRO A 292 21.16 -2.21 -21.46
CA PRO A 292 22.06 -3.35 -21.21
C PRO A 292 22.09 -3.71 -19.72
N CYS A 293 22.07 -5.01 -19.42
CA CYS A 293 22.11 -5.51 -18.03
C CYS A 293 20.92 -5.03 -17.19
N THR A 294 19.71 -5.02 -17.79
CA THR A 294 18.50 -4.49 -17.15
C THR A 294 18.32 -5.05 -15.74
N LYS A 295 18.01 -4.16 -14.80
CA LYS A 295 17.82 -4.49 -13.39
C LYS A 295 16.38 -4.21 -12.97
N PHE A 296 15.72 -5.20 -12.39
CA PHE A 296 14.37 -5.09 -11.88
C PHE A 296 14.30 -5.33 -10.37
N GLU A 297 13.35 -4.67 -9.73
CA GLU A 297 12.85 -5.03 -8.41
C GLU A 297 11.50 -5.73 -8.54
N VAL A 298 11.27 -6.66 -7.62
CA VAL A 298 10.06 -7.48 -7.55
C VAL A 298 9.42 -7.24 -6.19
N ILE A 299 8.10 -7.02 -6.19
CA ILE A 299 7.28 -7.01 -4.98
C ILE A 299 6.51 -8.33 -4.96
N PHE A 300 6.80 -9.18 -3.97
CA PHE A 300 6.03 -10.36 -3.67
C PHE A 300 4.87 -10.02 -2.72
N VAL A 301 3.74 -10.72 -2.83
CA VAL A 301 2.58 -10.56 -1.93
C VAL A 301 2.00 -11.87 -1.45
#